data_AF-A0A965BDZ9-F1
#
_entry.id   AF-A0A965BDZ9-F1
#
_cell.length_a   1.000
_cell.length_b   1.000
_cell.length_c   1.000
_cell.angle_alpha   90.00
_cell.angle_beta   90.00
_cell.angle_gamma   90.00
#
_symmetry.space_group_name_H-M   'P 1'
#
loop_
_entity.id
_entity.type
_entity.pdbx_description
1 polymer ?
#
loop_
_entity_poly.entity_id
_entity_poly.type
_entity_poly.pdbx_seq_one_letter_code
_entity_poly.pdbx_strand_id
1 'polypeptide(L)' 'MKTKQPFGARLQLSLILMLAVSLALIAQNFNHTIYTIGFLALSIFVPLQVAIGNIKPEWGAR' A
#
# COMPACT_ATOMS: atom_id res chain seq x y z
N MET A 1 -6.95 -28.25 1.34
CA MET A 1 -7.94 -27.18 1.08
C MET A 1 -7.18 -25.88 0.78
N LYS A 2 -7.28 -25.32 -0.43
CA LYS A 2 -6.68 -24.02 -0.75
C LYS A 2 -7.58 -22.93 -0.18
N THR A 3 -7.36 -22.53 1.07
CA THR A 3 -7.97 -21.33 1.64
C THR A 3 -7.48 -20.14 0.82
N LYS A 4 -8.34 -19.64 -0.09
CA LYS A 4 -8.11 -18.36 -0.77
C LYS A 4 -7.80 -17.34 0.33
N GLN A 5 -6.64 -16.67 0.26
CA GLN A 5 -6.32 -15.64 1.25
C GLN A 5 -7.47 -14.63 1.32
N PRO A 6 -7.87 -14.22 2.54
CA PRO A 6 -8.96 -13.27 2.72
C PRO A 6 -8.63 -11.97 1.97
N PHE A 7 -9.66 -11.35 1.39
CA PHE A 7 -9.51 -10.17 0.55
C PHE A 7 -8.69 -9.06 1.24
N GLY A 8 -8.92 -8.83 2.54
CA GLY A 8 -8.17 -7.85 3.34
C GLY A 8 -6.67 -8.13 3.39
N ALA A 9 -6.26 -9.39 3.52
CA ALA A 9 -4.84 -9.77 3.52
C ALA A 9 -4.18 -9.51 2.15
N ARG A 10 -4.90 -9.78 1.07
CA ARG A 10 -4.43 -9.50 -0.30
C ARG A 10 -4.31 -8.00 -0.54
N LEU A 11 -5.29 -7.22 -0.08
CA LEU A 11 -5.30 -5.77 -0.19
C LEU A 11 -4.15 -5.13 0.59
N GLN A 12 -3.91 -5.56 1.83
CA GLN A 12 -2.76 -5.14 2.63
C GLN A 12 -1.44 -5.47 1.94
N LEU A 13 -1.28 -6.68 1.40
CA LEU A 13 -0.07 -7.05 0.68
C LEU A 13 0.15 -6.15 -0.54
N SER A 14 -0.89 -5.89 -1.33
CA SER A 14 -0.81 -4.97 -2.48
C SER A 14 -0.38 -3.56 -2.08
N LEU A 15 -0.90 -3.03 -0.98
CA LEU A 15 -0.51 -1.71 -0.47
C LEU A 15 0.93 -1.67 0.04
N ILE A 16 1.39 -2.71 0.73
CA ILE A 16 2.79 -2.85 1.16
C ILE A 16 3.72 -2.80 -0.06
N LEU A 17 3.37 -3.52 -1.14
CA LEU A 17 4.15 -3.50 -2.38
C LEU A 17 4.17 -2.12 -3.03
N MET A 18 3.03 -1.41 -3.05
CA MET A 18 2.96 -0.05 -3.59
C MET A 18 3.77 0.96 -2.76
N LEU A 19 3.82 0.80 -1.44
CA LEU A 19 4.68 1.57 -0.56
C LEU A 19 6.16 1.31 -0.87
N ALA A 20 6.56 0.05 -1.06
CA ALA A 20 7.93 -0.31 -1.43
C ALA A 20 8.32 0.31 -2.79
N VAL A 21 7.44 0.30 -3.78
CA VAL A 21 7.65 0.98 -5.07
C VAL A 21 7.79 2.49 -4.87
N SER A 22 6.95 3.10 -4.05
CA SER A 22 7.01 4.54 -3.78
C SER A 22 8.36 4.93 -3.16
N LEU A 23 8.84 4.15 -2.19
CA LEU A 23 10.18 4.33 -1.60
C LEU A 23 11.29 4.12 -2.62
N ALA A 24 11.16 3.11 -3.50
CA ALA A 24 12.13 2.88 -4.57
C ALA A 24 12.20 4.10 -5.50
N LEU A 25 11.07 4.66 -5.93
CA LEU A 25 11.00 5.87 -6.76
C LEU A 25 11.64 7.08 -6.07
N ILE A 26 11.37 7.29 -4.78
CA ILE A 26 11.98 8.38 -3.99
C ILE A 26 13.49 8.21 -3.88
N ALA A 27 13.96 6.97 -3.68
CA ALA A 27 15.40 6.69 -3.55
C ALA A 27 16.18 6.93 -4.85
N GLN A 28 15.49 7.02 -5.99
CA GLN A 28 16.12 7.28 -7.29
C GLN A 28 16.50 8.77 -7.39
N ASN A 29 17.70 9.14 -6.91
CA ASN A 29 18.24 10.50 -6.88
C ASN A 29 18.55 11.14 -8.26
N PHE A 30 18.06 10.59 -9.38
CA PHE A 30 18.41 11.05 -10.72
C PHE A 30 17.33 11.92 -11.40
N ASN A 31 16.09 11.91 -10.92
CA ASN A 31 15.00 12.66 -11.56
C ASN A 31 13.99 13.20 -10.54
N HIS A 32 13.91 14.54 -10.46
CA HIS A 32 12.99 15.24 -9.58
C HIS A 32 11.51 14.90 -9.82
N THR A 33 11.11 14.64 -11.08
CA THR A 33 9.75 14.23 -11.41
C THR A 33 9.42 12.86 -10.84
N ILE A 34 10.35 11.89 -10.94
CA ILE A 34 10.18 10.55 -10.38
C ILE A 34 10.11 10.61 -8.85
N TYR A 35 10.98 11.41 -8.23
CA TYR A 35 10.93 11.68 -6.80
C TYR A 35 9.56 12.23 -6.39
N THR A 36 9.06 13.25 -7.10
CA THR A 36 7.78 13.91 -6.79
C THR A 36 6.61 12.93 -6.91
N ILE A 37 6.60 12.09 -7.96
CA ILE A 37 5.59 11.04 -8.13
C ILE A 37 5.65 10.04 -6.96
N GLY A 38 6.84 9.56 -6.61
CA GLY A 38 7.03 8.64 -5.49
C GLY A 38 6.57 9.24 -4.16
N PHE A 39 6.88 10.51 -3.91
CA PHE A 39 6.47 11.24 -2.71
C PHE A 39 4.95 11.43 -2.62
N LEU A 40 4.30 11.83 -3.71
CA LEU A 40 2.83 11.96 -3.78
C LEU A 40 2.15 10.60 -3.58
N ALA A 41 2.64 9.55 -4.23
CA ALA A 41 2.13 8.19 -4.06
C ALA A 41 2.27 7.72 -2.61
N LEU A 42 3.44 7.93 -1.98
CA LEU A 42 3.68 7.59 -0.58
C LEU A 42 2.70 8.34 0.35
N SER A 43 2.48 9.64 0.10
CA SER A 43 1.57 10.48 0.88
C SER A 43 0.12 9.99 0.83
N ILE A 44 -0.30 9.33 -0.25
CA ILE A 44 -1.63 8.75 -0.40
C ILE A 44 -1.69 7.34 0.21
N PHE A 45 -0.70 6.50 -0.07
CA PHE A 45 -0.72 5.10 0.33
C PHE A 45 -0.49 4.89 1.82
N VAL A 46 0.25 5.77 2.51
CA VAL A 46 0.46 5.64 3.97
C VAL A 46 -0.86 5.77 4.75
N PRO A 47 -1.67 6.84 4.57
CA PRO A 47 -2.99 6.93 5.20
C PRO A 47 -3.90 5.76 4.84
N LEU A 48 -3.89 5.34 3.56
CA LEU A 48 -4.70 4.21 3.09
C LEU A 48 -4.30 2.89 3.75
N GLN A 49 -2.98 2.66 3.93
CA GLN A 49 -2.44 1.50 4.62
C GLN A 49 -2.82 1.50 6.11
N VAL A 50 -2.80 2.67 6.76
CA VAL A 50 -3.26 2.80 8.15
C VAL A 50 -4.76 2.52 8.25
N ALA A 51 -5.56 3.10 7.35
CA ALA A 51 -7.01 2.90 7.34
C ALA A 51 -7.35 1.40 7.17
N ILE A 52 -6.78 0.75 6.16
CA ILE A 52 -7.04 -0.67 5.86
C ILE A 52 -6.41 -1.60 6.90
N GLY A 53 -5.24 -1.24 7.43
CA GLY A 53 -4.59 -1.95 8.54
C GLY A 53 -5.45 -1.99 9.81
N ASN A 54 -6.28 -0.97 10.01
CA ASN A 54 -7.19 -0.85 11.14
C ASN A 54 -8.62 -1.35 10.86
N ILE A 55 -8.93 -1.80 9.64
CA ILE A 55 -10.22 -2.44 9.36
C ILE A 55 -10.25 -3.76 10.12
N LYS A 56 -11.16 -3.86 11.08
CA LYS A 56 -11.33 -5.10 11.83
C LYS A 56 -11.95 -6.19 10.95
N PRO A 57 -11.54 -7.46 11.09
CA PRO A 57 -12.09 -8.56 10.29
C PRO A 57 -13.61 -8.65 10.35
N GLU A 58 -14.21 -8.30 11.50
CA GLU A 58 -15.65 -8.27 11.74
C GLU A 58 -16.42 -7.17 10.98
N TRP A 59 -15.73 -6.23 10.34
CA TRP A 59 -16.35 -5.16 9.54
C TRP A 59 -16.53 -5.54 8.06
N GLY A 60 -16.01 -6.70 7.65
CA GLY A 60 -16.26 -7.32 6.34
C GLY A 60 -17.46 -8.26 6.40
N ALA A 61 -18.41 -8.05 5.49
CA ALA A 61 -19.72 -8.70 5.38
C ALA A 61 -19.79 -10.19 5.80
N ARG A 62 -20.88 -10.51 6.52
CA ARG A 62 -21.46 -11.87 6.63
C ARG A 62 -21.78 -12.43 5.24
#